data_AF-A0A950FBB7-F1
#
_entry.id   AF-A0A950FBB7-F1
#
_cell.length_a   1.000
_cell.length_b   1.000
_cell.length_c   1.000
_cell.angle_alpha   90.00
_cell.angle_beta   90.00
_cell.angle_gamma   90.00
#
_symmetry.space_group_name_H-M   'P 1'
#
loop_
_entity.id
_entity.type
_entity.pdbx_description
1 polymer ?
#
loop_
_entity_poly.entity_id
_entity_poly.type
_entity_poly.pdbx_seq_one_letter_code
_entity_poly.pdbx_strand_id
1 'polypeptide(L)' 'MKLAEKTCVSCHGGVPPLTPAEIGSFLPHVDGWDVVDNHHLVKNYKFPNFAQALQFVDRVG' A
#
# COMPACT_ATOMS: atom_id res chain seq x y z
N MET A 1 -13.77 -5.74 7.05
CA MET A 1 -12.45 -6.38 7.02
C MET A 1 -11.47 -5.44 6.36
N LYS A 2 -10.45 -5.00 7.08
CA LYS A 2 -9.37 -4.14 6.55
C LYS A 2 -8.24 -5.02 6.02
N LEU A 3 -7.51 -4.56 4.99
CA LEU A 3 -6.38 -5.30 4.43
C LEU A 3 -5.30 -5.61 5.49
N ALA A 4 -5.13 -4.69 6.45
CA ALA A 4 -4.23 -4.83 7.59
C ALA A 4 -4.58 -5.98 8.55
N GLU A 5 -5.80 -6.52 8.49
CA GLU A 5 -6.25 -7.63 9.34
C GLU A 5 -5.96 -9.01 8.72
N LYS A 6 -5.45 -9.06 7.49
CA LYS A 6 -5.15 -10.32 6.79
C LYS A 6 -3.76 -10.85 7.14
N THR A 7 -3.66 -12.16 7.32
CA THR A 7 -2.39 -12.84 7.50
C THR A 7 -1.65 -12.90 6.16
N CYS A 8 -0.45 -12.30 6.10
CA CYS A 8 0.43 -12.40 4.94
C CYS A 8 1.05 -13.81 4.89
N VAL A 9 0.36 -14.73 4.24
CA VAL A 9 0.88 -16.06 3.91
C VAL A 9 1.62 -15.94 2.59
N SER A 10 2.88 -15.52 2.63
CA SER A 10 4.01 -16.08 1.85
C SER A 10 5.15 -15.08 1.70
N CYS A 11 6.17 -15.21 2.54
CA CYS A 11 7.54 -14.74 2.25
C CYS A 11 8.29 -15.72 1.31
N HIS A 12 7.58 -16.48 0.48
CA HIS A 12 8.17 -17.46 -0.44
C HIS A 12 8.18 -16.88 -1.85
N GLY A 13 9.38 -16.59 -2.38
CA GLY A 13 9.54 -16.17 -3.77
C GLY A 13 8.87 -17.17 -4.72
N GLY A 14 8.27 -16.65 -5.80
CA GLY A 14 7.57 -17.46 -6.82
C GLY A 14 6.08 -17.18 -6.95
N VAL A 15 5.50 -16.33 -6.09
CA VAL A 15 4.12 -15.84 -6.30
C VAL A 15 4.14 -14.86 -7.48
N PRO A 16 3.32 -15.09 -8.53
CA PRO A 16 3.25 -14.17 -9.65
C PRO A 16 2.69 -12.81 -9.19
N PRO A 17 3.13 -11.70 -9.80
CA PRO A 17 2.53 -10.40 -9.53
C PRO A 17 1.04 -10.42 -9.92
N LEU A 18 0.25 -9.60 -9.23
CA LEU A 18 -1.16 -9.43 -9.57
C LEU A 18 -1.31 -8.91 -11.01
N THR A 19 -2.29 -9.44 -11.73
CA THR A 19 -2.70 -8.91 -13.02
C THR A 19 -3.39 -7.55 -12.87
N PRO A 20 -3.46 -6.72 -13.93
CA PRO A 20 -4.18 -5.44 -13.88
C PRO A 20 -5.65 -5.59 -13.47
N ALA A 21 -6.31 -6.69 -13.84
CA ALA A 21 -7.68 -6.97 -13.45
C ALA A 21 -7.81 -7.26 -11.95
N GLU A 22 -6.91 -8.08 -11.39
CA GLU A 22 -6.86 -8.35 -9.96
C GLU A 22 -6.55 -7.07 -9.17
N ILE A 23 -5.58 -6.28 -9.61
CA ILE A 23 -5.26 -4.97 -9.02
C ILE A 23 -6.51 -4.08 -8.98
N GLY A 24 -7.24 -3.96 -10.09
CA GLY A 24 -8.47 -3.16 -10.18
C GLY A 24 -9.57 -3.62 -9.21
N SER A 25 -9.65 -4.91 -8.92
CA SER A 25 -10.61 -5.45 -7.94
C SER A 25 -10.24 -5.10 -6.48
N PHE A 26 -8.95 -4.93 -6.18
CA PHE A 26 -8.47 -4.61 -4.84
C PHE A 26 -8.34 -3.12 -4.59
N LEU A 27 -8.03 -2.31 -5.60
CA LEU A 27 -7.78 -0.87 -5.47
C LEU A 27 -8.88 -0.10 -4.70
N PRO A 28 -10.19 -0.38 -4.87
CA PRO A 28 -11.24 0.29 -4.10
C PRO A 28 -11.18 0.07 -2.58
N HIS A 29 -10.41 -0.93 -2.12
CA HIS A 29 -10.27 -1.27 -0.70
C HIS A 29 -9.12 -0.51 -0.02
N VAL A 30 -8.31 0.23 -0.77
CA VAL A 30 -7.14 0.97 -0.27
C VAL A 30 -7.25 2.45 -0.65
N ASP A 31 -7.84 3.23 0.26
CA ASP A 31 -8.14 4.64 0.01
C ASP A 31 -6.88 5.51 -0.19
N GLY A 32 -6.92 6.37 -1.19
CA GLY A 32 -5.86 7.33 -1.54
C GLY A 32 -4.57 6.72 -2.06
N TRP A 33 -4.58 5.46 -2.50
CA TRP A 33 -3.45 4.80 -3.15
C TRP A 33 -3.63 4.78 -4.66
N ASP A 34 -2.56 5.08 -5.39
CA ASP A 34 -2.47 5.01 -6.84
C ASP A 34 -1.63 3.81 -7.26
N VAL A 35 -1.96 3.19 -8.39
CA VAL A 35 -1.15 2.13 -9.01
C VAL A 35 -0.28 2.75 -10.08
N VAL A 36 1.03 2.58 -9.97
CA VAL A 36 2.01 3.07 -10.95
C VAL A 36 2.55 1.88 -11.76
N ASP A 37 2.38 1.96 -13.08
CA ASP A 37 2.86 0.99 -14.07
C ASP A 37 2.46 -0.47 -13.79
N ASN A 38 1.31 -0.70 -13.14
CA ASN A 38 0.86 -2.03 -12.66
C ASN A 38 1.90 -2.76 -11.80
N HIS A 39 2.82 -2.03 -11.18
CA HIS A 39 3.98 -2.60 -10.49
C HIS A 39 3.96 -2.30 -8.99
N HIS A 40 3.66 -1.06 -8.60
CA HIS A 40 3.71 -0.64 -7.19
C HIS A 40 2.62 0.37 -6.87
N LEU A 41 2.31 0.49 -5.57
CA LEU A 41 1.38 1.48 -5.04
C LEU A 41 2.12 2.73 -4.57
N VAL A 42 1.55 3.90 -4.82
CA VAL A 42 2.05 5.19 -4.31
C VAL A 42 0.93 5.91 -3.58
N LYS A 43 1.27 6.50 -2.43
CA LYS A 43 0.37 7.41 -1.69
C LYS A 43 1.15 8.59 -1.17
N ASN A 44 0.64 9.78 -1.45
CA ASN A 44 1.24 11.03 -0.99
C ASN A 44 0.58 11.48 0.31
N TYR A 45 1.40 11.64 1.36
CA TYR A 45 0.98 12.22 2.64
C TYR A 45 1.53 13.64 2.75
N LYS A 46 0.66 14.60 3.05
CA LYS A 46 1.05 16.01 3.25
C LYS A 46 0.96 16.37 4.72
N PHE A 47 2.00 17.02 5.22
CA PHE A 47 2.09 17.50 6.60
C PHE A 47 2.43 18.99 6.64
N PRO A 48 2.03 19.73 7.69
CA PRO A 48 2.31 21.16 7.81
C PRO A 48 3.80 21.47 8.04
N ASN A 49 4.56 20.53 8.60
CA ASN A 49 5.98 20.69 8.89
C ASN A 49 6.70 19.32 8.99
N PHE A 50 8.02 19.38 9.03
CA PHE A 50 8.89 18.21 9.12
C PHE A 50 8.64 17.37 10.38
N ALA A 51 8.47 17.99 11.55
CA ALA A 51 8.30 17.25 12.81
C ALA A 51 7.06 16.35 12.78
N GLN A 52 5.94 16.83 12.23
CA GLN A 52 4.71 16.04 12.07
C GLN A 52 4.84 14.95 11.02
N ALA A 53 5.60 15.20 9.94
CA ALA A 53 5.91 14.16 8.95
C ALA A 53 6.77 13.05 9.57
N LEU A 54 7.79 13.40 10.34
CA LEU A 54 8.66 12.44 11.01
C LEU A 54 7.89 11.59 12.03
N GLN A 55 7.03 12.21 12.86
CA GLN A 55 6.14 11.47 13.77
C GLN A 55 5.21 10.47 13.07
N PHE A 56 4.84 10.73 11.81
CA PHE A 56 4.10 9.74 11.01
C PHE A 56 5.03 8.61 10.56
N VAL A 57 6.22 8.94 10.04
CA VAL A 57 7.23 7.95 9.63
C VAL A 57 7.59 7.03 10.80
N ASP A 58 7.86 7.57 11.99
CA ASP A 58 8.22 6.81 13.19
C ASP A 58 7.11 5.84 13.66
N ARG A 59 5.85 6.11 13.30
CA ARG A 59 4.72 5.22 13.62
C ARG A 59 4.51 4.13 12.58
N VAL A 60 5.00 4.33 11.36
CA VAL A 60 4.82 3.41 10.23
C VAL A 60 6.02 2.51 10.02
N GLY A 61 7.24 3.07 10.17
CA GLY A 61 8.51 2.35 10.07
C GLY A 61 8.70 1.38 11.23
#